data_AF-A0AAX3W2C8-F1
#
_entry.id   AF-A0AAX3W2C8-F1
#
_cell.length_a   1.000
_cell.length_b   1.000
_cell.length_c   1.000
_cell.angle_alpha   90.00
_cell.angle_beta   90.00
_cell.angle_gamma   90.00
#
_symmetry.space_group_name_H-M   'P 1'
#
loop_
_entity.id
_entity.type
_entity.pdbx_description
1 polymer ?
#
loop_
_entity_poly.entity_id
_entity_poly.type
_entity_poly.pdbx_seq_one_letter_code
_entity_poly.pdbx_strand_id
1 'polypeptide(L)'
;MLRQFLKERWPWIIFFIAMQIVILITSWLDVAISVKSAQYLICVNLILFVIFLLLIYSRETRFYHALKSNMSLKEMEHKDLQHSAYEKIIFNYIEDYEETSRSTIHKQNKELKQTKNDLLEWIHEVKTPITAMKLLLDQIEDTKLKQDLLYEWSRIDYLLDQQLYIRRLTSKSNDFYFGHFNLKNMVIKEIQHGRNISIAKGVGYDIKIDNTEVYTDEKWCRTILRQIISNALKYTENSDILIKSGEQHGQTYLVIEDKGRGIKARDLPRIFERGFTSTTNQRESTATGMGLYLVKEIAEGLSIKVNVKSTYGEGTKVLLIFPNPNMFTTIELAK
;
A
#
# COMPACT_ATOMS: atom_id res chain seq x y z
N MET A 1 -30.91 -4.63 22.40
CA MET A 1 -31.32 -3.44 23.14
C MET A 1 -32.39 -3.75 24.18
N LEU A 2 -33.54 -4.32 23.83
CA LEU A 2 -34.60 -4.67 24.80
C LEU A 2 -34.12 -5.46 26.02
N ARG A 3 -33.32 -6.52 25.83
CA ARG A 3 -32.78 -7.33 26.94
C ARG A 3 -31.83 -6.54 27.85
N GLN A 4 -31.03 -5.61 27.31
CA GLN A 4 -30.12 -4.77 28.09
C GLN A 4 -30.90 -3.68 28.84
N PHE A 5 -31.86 -3.05 28.17
CA PHE A 5 -32.78 -2.09 28.77
C PHE A 5 -33.54 -2.67 29.97
N LEU A 6 -34.13 -3.87 29.82
CA LEU A 6 -34.82 -4.55 30.91
C LEU A 6 -33.87 -4.94 32.06
N LYS A 7 -32.61 -5.29 31.75
CA LYS A 7 -31.60 -5.63 32.77
C LYS A 7 -31.21 -4.43 33.61
N GLU A 8 -31.06 -3.24 33.01
CA GLU A 8 -30.76 -2.00 33.75
C GLU A 8 -31.93 -1.50 34.58
N ARG A 9 -33.18 -1.67 34.09
CA ARG A 9 -34.38 -1.17 34.75
C ARG A 9 -35.05 -2.18 35.69
N TRP A 10 -34.47 -3.38 35.86
CA TRP A 10 -35.01 -4.42 36.74
C TRP A 10 -35.29 -3.96 38.19
N PRO A 11 -34.46 -3.11 38.84
CA PRO A 11 -34.79 -2.57 40.17
C PRO A 11 -36.08 -1.76 40.21
N TRP A 12 -36.34 -0.95 39.17
CA TRP A 12 -37.58 -0.17 39.05
C TRP A 12 -38.80 -1.04 38.79
N ILE A 13 -38.63 -2.11 38.01
CA ILE A 13 -39.68 -3.10 37.76
C ILE A 13 -40.03 -3.84 39.07
N ILE A 14 -39.03 -4.27 39.85
CA ILE A 14 -39.25 -4.87 41.17
C ILE A 14 -39.99 -3.89 42.09
N PHE A 15 -39.53 -2.64 42.17
CA PHE A 15 -40.14 -1.63 43.03
C PHE A 15 -41.62 -1.40 42.67
N PHE A 16 -41.94 -1.32 41.37
CA PHE A 16 -43.31 -1.20 40.90
C PHE A 16 -44.16 -2.42 41.28
N ILE A 17 -43.65 -3.63 41.10
CA ILE A 17 -44.35 -4.88 41.48
C ILE A 17 -44.59 -4.91 42.99
N ALA A 18 -43.61 -4.54 43.80
CA ALA A 18 -43.74 -4.48 45.25
C ALA A 18 -44.86 -3.52 45.69
N MET A 19 -44.99 -2.35 45.04
CA MET A 19 -46.08 -1.42 45.30
C MET A 19 -47.47 -2.01 44.97
N GLN A 20 -47.60 -2.79 43.88
CA GLN A 20 -48.86 -3.46 43.57
C GLN A 20 -49.21 -4.57 44.58
N ILE A 21 -48.20 -5.30 45.07
CA ILE A 21 -48.38 -6.32 46.11
C ILE A 21 -48.89 -5.67 47.40
N VAL A 22 -48.34 -4.52 47.79
CA VAL A 22 -48.81 -3.77 48.96
C VAL A 22 -50.29 -3.37 48.82
N ILE A 23 -50.72 -2.86 47.66
CA ILE A 23 -52.13 -2.52 47.38
C ILE A 23 -53.03 -3.76 47.52
N LEU A 24 -52.56 -4.91 47.07
CA LEU A 24 -53.32 -6.15 47.15
C LEU A 24 -53.44 -6.63 48.61
N ILE A 25 -52.35 -6.58 49.38
CA ILE A 25 -52.34 -6.94 50.80
C ILE A 25 -53.25 -6.02 51.62
N THR A 26 -53.22 -4.71 51.40
CA THR A 26 -54.08 -3.77 52.13
C THR A 26 -55.55 -4.00 51.81
N SER A 27 -55.90 -4.27 50.55
CA SER A 27 -57.28 -4.60 50.16
C SER A 27 -57.79 -5.93 50.73
N TRP A 28 -56.89 -6.84 51.12
CA TRP A 28 -57.25 -8.10 51.74
C TRP A 28 -57.45 -7.96 53.26
N LEU A 29 -56.69 -7.07 53.90
CA LEU A 29 -56.76 -6.83 55.35
C LEU A 29 -57.91 -5.89 55.73
N ASP A 30 -58.25 -4.93 54.89
CA ASP A 30 -59.28 -3.93 55.17
C ASP A 30 -60.63 -4.30 54.54
N VAL A 31 -61.60 -4.63 55.39
CA VAL A 31 -62.97 -5.03 54.99
C VAL A 31 -63.72 -3.88 54.29
N ALA A 32 -63.32 -2.62 54.49
CA ALA A 32 -63.92 -1.48 53.80
C ALA A 32 -63.54 -1.41 52.31
N ILE A 33 -62.46 -2.09 51.90
CA ILE A 33 -61.93 -2.03 50.53
C ILE A 33 -62.35 -3.30 49.78
N SER A 34 -63.12 -3.14 48.70
CA SER A 34 -63.46 -4.26 47.83
C SER A 34 -62.24 -4.77 47.05
N VAL A 35 -61.91 -6.06 47.22
CA VAL A 35 -60.83 -6.74 46.48
C VAL A 35 -61.00 -6.61 44.95
N LYS A 36 -62.24 -6.60 44.44
CA LYS A 36 -62.51 -6.41 43.00
C LYS A 36 -62.08 -5.03 42.51
N SER A 37 -62.27 -3.99 43.33
CA SER A 37 -61.86 -2.62 43.00
C SER A 37 -60.33 -2.49 42.99
N ALA A 38 -59.64 -3.16 43.93
CA ALA A 38 -58.18 -3.21 43.97
C ALA A 38 -57.58 -3.92 42.74
N GLN A 39 -58.17 -5.04 42.32
CA GLN A 39 -57.75 -5.75 41.09
C GLN A 39 -57.90 -4.88 39.84
N TYR A 40 -59.02 -4.14 39.70
CA TYR A 40 -59.21 -3.20 38.60
C TYR A 40 -58.13 -2.12 38.57
N LEU A 41 -57.82 -1.54 39.74
CA LEU A 41 -56.78 -0.50 39.87
C LEU A 41 -55.37 -1.03 39.51
N ILE A 42 -55.05 -2.26 39.93
CA ILE A 42 -53.80 -2.93 39.55
C ILE A 42 -53.72 -3.13 38.03
N CYS A 43 -54.82 -3.59 37.39
CA CYS A 43 -54.86 -3.75 35.93
C CYS A 43 -54.61 -2.43 35.20
N VAL A 44 -55.25 -1.33 35.62
CA VAL A 44 -55.02 -0.01 35.02
C VAL A 44 -53.58 0.46 35.22
N ASN A 45 -53.02 0.31 36.43
CA ASN A 45 -51.63 0.66 36.71
C ASN A 45 -50.63 -0.15 35.87
N LEU A 46 -50.89 -1.45 35.66
CA LEU A 46 -50.05 -2.30 34.80
C LEU A 46 -50.06 -1.82 33.36
N ILE A 47 -51.23 -1.48 32.81
CA ILE A 47 -51.34 -0.95 31.45
C ILE A 47 -50.57 0.37 31.31
N LEU A 48 -50.75 1.30 32.26
CA LEU A 48 -50.03 2.58 32.26
C LEU A 48 -48.51 2.37 32.37
N PHE A 49 -48.07 1.43 33.21
CA PHE A 49 -46.64 1.12 33.38
C PHE A 49 -46.03 0.51 32.11
N VAL A 50 -46.76 -0.37 31.42
CA VAL A 50 -46.30 -0.93 30.13
C VAL A 50 -46.19 0.17 29.06
N ILE A 51 -47.19 1.06 28.96
CA ILE A 51 -47.15 2.20 28.04
C ILE A 51 -45.94 3.09 28.36
N PHE A 52 -45.73 3.40 29.64
CA PHE A 52 -44.59 4.18 30.11
C PHE A 52 -43.24 3.55 29.73
N LEU A 53 -43.08 2.24 29.93
CA LEU A 53 -41.86 1.51 29.54
C LEU A 53 -41.63 1.53 28.03
N LEU A 54 -42.69 1.38 27.22
CA LEU A 54 -42.59 1.43 25.75
C LEU A 54 -42.16 2.82 25.25
N LEU A 55 -42.72 3.88 25.83
CA LEU A 55 -42.35 5.26 25.48
C LEU A 55 -40.88 5.53 25.82
N ILE A 56 -40.42 5.16 27.01
CA ILE A 56 -39.02 5.33 27.43
C ILE A 56 -38.09 4.48 26.57
N TYR A 57 -38.43 3.20 26.35
CA TYR A 57 -37.66 2.32 25.48
C TYR A 57 -37.46 2.95 24.10
N SER A 58 -38.53 3.47 23.50
CA SER A 58 -38.48 4.09 22.18
C SER A 58 -37.64 5.37 22.14
N ARG A 59 -37.52 6.10 23.25
CA ARG A 59 -36.74 7.34 23.34
C ARG A 59 -35.26 7.06 23.61
N GLU A 60 -34.97 6.32 24.68
CA GLU A 60 -33.60 6.09 25.15
C GLU A 60 -32.82 5.17 24.21
N THR A 61 -33.46 4.19 23.55
CA THR A 61 -32.70 3.24 22.72
C THR A 61 -32.31 3.77 21.34
N ARG A 62 -32.86 4.90 20.88
CA ARG A 62 -32.52 5.49 19.57
C ARG A 62 -31.06 5.92 19.50
N PHE A 63 -30.56 6.59 20.53
CA PHE A 63 -29.18 7.05 20.60
C PHE A 63 -28.20 5.88 20.56
N TYR A 64 -28.41 4.88 21.40
CA TYR A 64 -27.55 3.69 21.42
C TYR A 64 -27.66 2.83 20.16
N HIS A 65 -28.84 2.78 19.51
CA HIS A 65 -28.98 2.15 18.21
C HIS A 65 -28.16 2.87 17.14
N ALA A 66 -28.19 4.20 17.12
CA ALA A 66 -27.41 5.01 16.19
C ALA A 66 -25.90 4.79 16.36
N LEU A 67 -25.41 4.77 17.61
CA LEU A 67 -24.02 4.40 17.95
C LEU A 67 -23.67 3.00 17.42
N LYS A 68 -24.51 1.99 17.70
CA LYS A 68 -24.24 0.61 17.27
C LYS A 68 -24.29 0.42 15.76
N SER A 69 -25.06 1.24 15.04
CA SER A 69 -25.11 1.22 13.59
C SER A 69 -23.96 1.98 12.91
N ASN A 70 -22.99 2.50 13.67
CA ASN A 70 -21.92 3.37 13.18
C ASN A 70 -22.46 4.57 12.37
N MET A 71 -23.59 5.13 12.82
CA MET A 71 -24.15 6.34 12.22
C MET A 71 -23.16 7.49 12.44
N SER A 72 -23.03 8.39 11.46
CA SER A 72 -22.13 9.52 11.58
C SER A 72 -22.57 10.47 12.70
N LEU A 73 -21.62 11.05 13.44
CA LEU A 73 -21.91 11.98 14.54
C LEU A 73 -22.74 13.18 14.08
N LYS A 74 -22.46 13.71 12.88
CA LYS A 74 -23.23 14.80 12.26
C LYS A 74 -24.70 14.42 12.02
N GLU A 75 -24.97 13.19 11.58
CA GLU A 75 -26.34 12.71 11.42
C GLU A 75 -27.05 12.52 12.76
N MET A 76 -26.32 12.13 13.81
CA MET A 76 -26.87 12.00 15.16
C MET A 76 -27.22 13.36 15.77
N GLU A 77 -26.40 14.38 15.52
CA GLU A 77 -26.64 15.77 15.90
C GLU A 77 -27.86 16.35 15.16
N HIS A 78 -27.94 16.19 13.84
CA HIS A 78 -29.08 16.65 13.03
C HIS A 78 -30.42 16.00 13.44
N LYS A 79 -30.40 14.76 13.90
CA LYS A 79 -31.59 14.03 14.37
C LYS A 79 -31.94 14.30 15.83
N ASP A 80 -31.20 15.19 16.51
CA ASP A 80 -31.34 15.53 17.93
C ASP A 80 -31.54 14.29 18.81
N LEU A 81 -30.68 13.28 18.63
CA LEU A 81 -30.86 11.99 19.30
C LEU A 81 -30.49 12.03 20.79
N GLN A 82 -29.88 13.12 21.27
CA GLN A 82 -29.28 13.25 22.60
C GLN A 82 -30.25 13.89 23.59
N HIS A 83 -31.09 13.09 24.23
CA HIS A 83 -32.15 13.57 25.09
C HIS A 83 -31.75 13.62 26.58
N SER A 84 -30.79 12.78 26.98
CA SER A 84 -30.27 12.71 28.35
C SER A 84 -28.98 13.50 28.52
N ALA A 85 -28.75 14.05 29.73
CA ALA A 85 -27.50 14.73 30.07
C ALA A 85 -26.28 13.81 29.88
N TYR A 86 -26.41 12.52 30.20
CA TYR A 86 -25.33 11.54 30.01
C TYR A 86 -25.08 11.23 28.53
N GLU A 87 -26.12 11.20 27.69
CA GLU A 87 -25.98 10.99 26.24
C GLU A 87 -25.20 12.13 25.59
N LYS A 88 -25.45 13.37 26.03
CA LYS A 88 -24.70 14.56 25.57
C LYS A 88 -23.22 14.50 25.95
N ILE A 89 -22.89 14.07 27.18
CA ILE A 89 -21.49 13.90 27.61
C ILE A 89 -20.79 12.85 26.75
N ILE A 90 -21.44 11.70 26.52
CA ILE A 90 -20.88 10.63 25.68
C ILE A 90 -20.67 11.12 24.25
N PHE A 91 -21.66 11.80 23.69
CA PHE A 91 -21.57 12.35 22.35
C PHE A 91 -20.40 13.33 22.21
N ASN A 92 -20.31 14.33 23.10
CA ASN A 92 -19.23 15.33 23.07
C ASN A 92 -17.85 14.68 23.25
N TYR A 93 -17.74 13.64 24.08
CA TYR A 93 -16.49 12.90 24.25
C TYR A 93 -16.07 12.18 22.96
N ILE A 94 -17.02 11.53 22.27
CA ILE A 94 -16.73 10.84 20.99
C ILE A 94 -16.39 11.85 19.90
N GLU A 95 -17.07 12.99 19.86
CA GLU A 95 -16.79 14.08 18.93
C GLU A 95 -15.38 14.67 19.12
N ASP A 96 -15.03 15.03 20.35
CA ASP A 96 -13.70 15.54 20.69
C ASP A 96 -12.59 14.51 20.37
N TYR A 97 -12.86 13.23 20.65
CA TYR A 97 -11.95 12.14 20.29
C TYR A 97 -11.79 11.99 18.77
N GLU A 98 -12.87 12.05 17.99
CA GLU A 98 -12.81 12.00 16.53
C GLU A 98 -12.04 13.19 15.95
N GLU A 99 -12.26 14.39 16.48
CA GLU A 99 -11.56 15.60 16.04
C GLU A 99 -10.06 15.54 16.37
N THR A 100 -9.72 15.13 17.58
CA THR A 100 -8.32 14.94 18.02
C THR A 100 -7.62 13.85 17.21
N SER A 101 -8.31 12.74 16.94
CA SER A 101 -7.78 11.65 16.12
C SER A 101 -7.56 12.11 14.67
N ARG A 102 -8.54 12.81 14.08
CA ARG A 102 -8.46 13.34 12.71
C ARG A 102 -7.32 14.36 12.57
N SER A 103 -7.16 15.26 13.53
CA SER A 103 -6.08 16.25 13.52
C SER A 103 -4.70 15.60 13.68
N THR A 104 -4.58 14.58 14.55
CA THR A 104 -3.35 13.79 14.72
C THR A 104 -2.99 13.06 13.43
N ILE A 105 -3.95 12.37 12.80
CA ILE A 105 -3.74 11.69 11.52
C ILE A 105 -3.34 12.68 10.43
N HIS A 106 -3.98 13.85 10.38
CA HIS A 106 -3.65 14.89 9.41
C HIS A 106 -2.21 15.41 9.61
N LYS A 107 -1.80 15.65 10.87
CA LYS A 107 -0.44 16.07 11.22
C LYS A 107 0.59 15.00 10.83
N GLN A 108 0.35 13.73 11.17
CA GLN A 108 1.24 12.63 10.80
C GLN A 108 1.37 12.47 9.28
N ASN A 109 0.27 12.56 8.55
CA ASN A 109 0.30 12.50 7.08
C ASN A 109 1.08 13.69 6.49
N LYS A 110 0.93 14.89 7.06
CA LYS A 110 1.69 16.07 6.65
C LYS A 110 3.18 15.89 6.92
N GLU A 111 3.56 15.42 8.11
CA GLU A 111 4.96 15.12 8.47
C GLU A 111 5.56 14.06 7.56
N LEU A 112 4.85 12.94 7.30
CA LEU A 112 5.29 11.91 6.36
C LEU A 112 5.50 12.46 4.94
N LYS A 113 4.59 13.33 4.47
CA LYS A 113 4.72 13.97 3.15
C LYS A 113 5.91 14.94 3.11
N GLN A 114 6.13 15.69 4.18
CA GLN A 114 7.27 16.60 4.34
C GLN A 114 8.58 15.81 4.31
N THR A 115 8.75 14.80 5.17
CA THR A 115 9.96 13.94 5.21
C THR A 115 10.23 13.29 3.85
N LYS A 116 9.17 12.92 3.11
CA LYS A 116 9.33 12.41 1.74
C LYS A 116 9.89 13.46 0.79
N ASN A 117 9.37 14.70 0.82
CA ASN A 117 9.83 15.78 -0.03
C ASN A 117 11.27 16.19 0.30
N ASP A 118 11.59 16.35 1.60
CA ASP A 118 12.93 16.72 2.07
C ASP A 118 13.99 15.71 1.59
N LEU A 119 13.66 14.41 1.62
CA LEU A 119 14.54 13.36 1.08
C LEU A 119 14.71 13.44 -0.45
N LEU A 120 13.66 13.79 -1.20
CA LEU A 120 13.76 13.94 -2.65
C LEU A 120 14.64 15.14 -3.01
N GLU A 121 14.47 16.26 -2.30
CA GLU A 121 15.31 17.46 -2.43
C GLU A 121 16.78 17.14 -2.10
N TRP A 122 17.04 16.46 -0.98
CA TRP A 122 18.39 16.03 -0.62
C TRP A 122 19.05 15.15 -1.70
N ILE A 123 18.32 14.20 -2.29
CA ILE A 123 18.89 13.38 -3.37
C ILE A 123 19.21 14.23 -4.61
N HIS A 124 18.36 15.20 -4.95
CA HIS A 124 18.63 16.14 -6.04
C HIS A 124 19.89 16.97 -5.77
N GLU A 125 20.06 17.48 -4.54
CA GLU A 125 21.25 18.21 -4.13
C GLU A 125 22.51 17.35 -4.20
N VAL A 126 22.46 16.08 -3.78
CA VAL A 126 23.58 15.14 -3.86
C VAL A 126 23.93 14.75 -5.30
N LYS A 127 22.96 14.73 -6.21
CA LYS A 127 23.20 14.40 -7.63
C LYS A 127 24.06 15.45 -8.34
N THR A 128 24.00 16.70 -7.90
CA THR A 128 24.78 17.81 -8.46
C THR A 128 26.30 17.64 -8.28
N PRO A 129 26.86 17.48 -7.06
CA PRO A 129 28.29 17.26 -6.86
C PRO A 129 28.74 15.92 -7.44
N ILE A 130 27.88 14.90 -7.51
CA ILE A 130 28.17 13.65 -8.21
C ILE A 130 28.37 13.90 -9.71
N THR A 131 27.49 14.67 -10.33
CA THR A 131 27.63 15.01 -11.75
C THR A 131 28.92 15.80 -11.99
N ALA A 132 29.26 16.74 -11.10
CA ALA A 132 30.54 17.47 -11.15
C ALA A 132 31.75 16.53 -10.99
N MET A 133 31.71 15.58 -10.05
CA MET A 133 32.77 14.57 -9.89
C MET A 133 32.97 13.79 -11.19
N LYS A 134 31.91 13.41 -11.90
CA LYS A 134 32.02 12.72 -13.19
C LYS A 134 32.85 13.52 -14.20
N LEU A 135 32.57 14.82 -14.32
CA LEU A 135 33.28 15.71 -15.24
C LEU A 135 34.77 15.81 -14.89
N LEU A 136 35.11 15.84 -13.59
CA LEU A 136 36.49 15.83 -13.12
C LEU A 136 37.18 14.49 -13.40
N LEU A 137 36.49 13.36 -13.18
CA LEU A 137 37.00 12.03 -13.49
C LEU A 137 37.25 11.85 -15.00
N ASP A 138 36.43 12.48 -15.84
CA ASP A 138 36.60 12.43 -17.29
C ASP A 138 37.89 13.11 -17.76
N GLN A 139 38.47 14.01 -16.95
CA GLN A 139 39.75 14.70 -17.23
C GLN A 139 40.99 13.91 -16.82
N ILE A 140 40.84 12.79 -16.10
CA ILE A 140 41.98 11.96 -15.67
C ILE A 140 42.60 11.25 -16.89
N GLU A 141 43.92 11.38 -17.06
CA GLU A 141 44.68 10.75 -18.14
C GLU A 141 44.99 9.27 -17.88
N ASP A 142 45.27 8.91 -16.61
CA ASP A 142 45.50 7.52 -16.22
C ASP A 142 44.22 6.70 -16.43
N THR A 143 44.27 5.84 -17.45
CA THR A 143 43.12 5.04 -17.88
C THR A 143 42.67 4.04 -16.83
N LYS A 144 43.60 3.48 -16.04
CA LYS A 144 43.27 2.48 -15.02
C LYS A 144 42.63 3.14 -13.81
N LEU A 145 43.25 4.20 -13.30
CA LEU A 145 42.71 4.98 -12.19
C LEU A 145 41.34 5.59 -12.56
N LYS A 146 41.19 6.10 -13.78
CA LYS A 146 39.92 6.61 -14.31
C LYS A 146 38.83 5.56 -14.29
N GLN A 147 39.12 4.34 -14.76
CA GLN A 147 38.14 3.25 -14.77
C GLN A 147 37.69 2.85 -13.36
N ASP A 148 38.63 2.72 -12.42
CA ASP A 148 38.34 2.37 -11.02
C ASP A 148 37.46 3.43 -10.34
N LEU A 149 37.77 4.71 -10.56
CA LEU A 149 36.98 5.82 -10.01
C LEU A 149 35.60 5.96 -10.68
N LEU A 150 35.52 5.80 -12.00
CA LEU A 150 34.25 5.80 -12.73
C LEU A 150 33.36 4.62 -12.32
N TYR A 151 33.94 3.49 -11.93
CA TYR A 151 33.21 2.35 -11.39
C TYR A 151 32.51 2.72 -10.06
N GLU A 152 33.25 3.27 -9.08
CA GLU A 152 32.65 3.68 -7.80
C GLU A 152 31.66 4.84 -7.97
N TRP A 153 31.95 5.79 -8.87
CA TRP A 153 31.01 6.85 -9.23
C TRP A 153 29.68 6.30 -9.76
N SER A 154 29.75 5.37 -10.73
CA SER A 154 28.57 4.73 -11.33
C SER A 154 27.77 3.94 -10.29
N ARG A 155 28.46 3.37 -9.29
CA ARG A 155 27.84 2.65 -8.19
C ARG A 155 27.09 3.59 -7.23
N ILE A 156 27.65 4.75 -6.90
CA ILE A 156 26.96 5.75 -6.07
C ILE A 156 25.73 6.31 -6.80
N ASP A 157 25.88 6.69 -8.07
CA ASP A 157 24.77 7.20 -8.90
C ASP A 157 23.62 6.19 -8.98
N TYR A 158 23.94 4.90 -9.18
CA TYR A 158 22.96 3.83 -9.14
C TYR A 158 22.23 3.74 -7.79
N LEU A 159 22.95 3.79 -6.66
CA LEU A 159 22.34 3.71 -5.33
C LEU A 159 21.41 4.88 -5.02
N LEU A 160 21.73 6.09 -5.48
CA LEU A 160 20.87 7.25 -5.34
C LEU A 160 19.61 7.14 -6.19
N ASP A 161 19.75 6.67 -7.43
CA ASP A 161 18.62 6.39 -8.31
C ASP A 161 17.70 5.33 -7.67
N GLN A 162 18.24 4.27 -7.06
CA GLN A 162 17.44 3.29 -6.31
C GLN A 162 16.59 3.96 -5.22
N GLN A 163 17.18 4.84 -4.41
CA GLN A 163 16.46 5.53 -3.33
C GLN A 163 15.35 6.44 -3.88
N LEU A 164 15.61 7.17 -4.98
CA LEU A 164 14.59 7.96 -5.66
C LEU A 164 13.41 7.10 -6.12
N TYR A 165 13.68 5.96 -6.77
CA TYR A 165 12.62 5.11 -7.32
C TYR A 165 11.76 4.47 -6.23
N ILE A 166 12.36 3.98 -5.14
CA ILE A 166 11.61 3.44 -3.99
C ILE A 166 10.63 4.49 -3.45
N ARG A 167 11.07 5.75 -3.31
CA ARG A 167 10.23 6.83 -2.78
C ARG A 167 9.15 7.30 -3.74
N ARG A 168 9.38 7.20 -5.05
CA ARG A 168 8.36 7.54 -6.05
C ARG A 168 7.27 6.49 -6.17
N LEU A 169 7.60 5.21 -6.01
CA LEU A 169 6.60 4.12 -6.08
C LEU A 169 5.62 4.12 -4.90
N THR A 170 6.07 4.47 -3.70
CA THR A 170 5.19 4.50 -2.52
C THR A 170 4.16 5.63 -2.54
N SER A 171 4.36 6.67 -3.36
CA SER A 171 3.25 7.56 -3.73
C SER A 171 2.51 6.99 -4.91
N LYS A 172 1.48 6.20 -4.63
CA LYS A 172 0.42 5.78 -5.57
C LYS A 172 0.43 6.56 -6.89
N SER A 173 0.88 5.89 -7.95
CA SER A 173 0.25 5.87 -9.27
C SER A 173 -0.55 7.11 -9.63
N ASN A 174 0.05 8.12 -10.28
CA ASN A 174 -0.78 9.05 -11.05
C ASN A 174 -0.15 9.78 -12.25
N ASP A 175 1.15 9.64 -12.53
CA ASP A 175 1.74 10.28 -13.73
C ASP A 175 2.56 9.27 -14.55
N PHE A 176 1.93 8.19 -15.01
CA PHE A 176 2.51 7.41 -16.11
C PHE A 176 2.20 8.12 -17.43
N TYR A 177 3.24 8.40 -18.20
CA TYR A 177 3.10 8.96 -19.53
C TYR A 177 3.28 7.84 -20.56
N PHE A 178 2.16 7.25 -20.96
CA PHE A 178 2.17 6.16 -21.94
C PHE A 178 2.33 6.70 -23.36
N GLY A 179 3.17 6.04 -24.14
CA GLY A 179 3.39 6.33 -25.55
C GLY A 179 4.05 5.17 -26.27
N HIS A 180 4.19 5.29 -27.59
CA HIS A 180 4.95 4.33 -28.39
C HIS A 180 6.43 4.68 -28.34
N PHE A 181 7.23 3.77 -27.79
CA PHE A 181 8.67 3.95 -27.65
C PHE A 181 9.42 2.78 -28.27
N ASN A 182 10.56 3.10 -28.88
CA ASN A 182 11.42 2.10 -29.50
C ASN A 182 12.18 1.29 -28.43
N LEU A 183 11.91 -0.02 -28.39
CA LEU A 183 12.48 -0.92 -27.38
C LEU A 183 14.00 -1.02 -27.49
N LYS A 184 14.54 -1.09 -28.71
CA LYS A 184 15.98 -1.17 -28.97
C LYS A 184 16.71 0.05 -28.40
N ASN A 185 16.19 1.25 -28.65
CA ASN A 185 16.77 2.49 -28.15
C ASN A 185 16.77 2.54 -26.63
N MET A 186 15.69 2.11 -25.97
CA MET A 186 15.63 2.05 -24.51
C MET A 186 16.69 1.09 -23.94
N VAL A 187 16.85 -0.09 -24.53
CA VAL A 187 17.86 -1.08 -24.11
C VAL A 187 19.27 -0.54 -24.31
N ILE A 188 19.58 0.05 -25.47
CA ILE A 188 20.91 0.61 -25.76
C ILE A 188 21.28 1.71 -24.76
N LYS A 189 20.33 2.61 -24.42
CA LYS A 189 20.54 3.66 -23.41
C LYS A 189 20.94 3.06 -22.04
N GLU A 190 20.30 1.97 -21.63
CA GLU A 190 20.63 1.33 -20.34
C GLU A 190 21.95 0.56 -20.37
N ILE A 191 22.30 -0.08 -21.49
CA ILE A 191 23.62 -0.71 -21.68
C ILE A 191 24.73 0.34 -21.57
N GLN A 192 24.56 1.51 -22.21
CA GLN A 192 25.53 2.60 -22.15
C GLN A 192 25.74 3.11 -20.72
N HIS A 193 24.69 3.13 -19.90
CA HIS A 193 24.77 3.52 -18.49
C HIS A 193 25.62 2.55 -17.66
N GLY A 194 25.57 1.25 -17.97
CA GLY A 194 26.37 0.20 -17.33
C GLY A 194 27.74 -0.02 -17.95
N ARG A 195 28.13 0.75 -18.98
CA ARG A 195 29.34 0.51 -19.78
C ARG A 195 30.61 0.41 -18.95
N ASN A 196 30.80 1.31 -17.97
CA ASN A 196 32.01 1.33 -17.15
C ASN A 196 32.15 0.05 -16.32
N ILE A 197 31.04 -0.44 -15.75
CA ILE A 197 30.99 -1.70 -14.99
C ILE A 197 31.23 -2.90 -15.92
N SER A 198 30.62 -2.87 -17.12
CA SER A 198 30.75 -3.91 -18.14
C SER A 198 32.20 -4.07 -18.62
N ILE A 199 32.89 -2.95 -18.91
CA ILE A 199 34.31 -2.94 -19.32
C ILE A 199 35.19 -3.47 -18.20
N ALA A 200 35.01 -2.97 -16.97
CA ALA A 200 35.80 -3.40 -15.82
C ALA A 200 35.66 -4.91 -15.52
N LYS A 201 34.48 -5.48 -15.81
CA LYS A 201 34.20 -6.92 -15.64
C LYS A 201 34.49 -7.79 -16.86
N GLY A 202 34.82 -7.20 -18.01
CA GLY A 202 34.98 -7.95 -19.27
C GLY A 202 33.70 -8.66 -19.75
N VAL A 203 32.52 -8.09 -19.47
CA VAL A 203 31.22 -8.65 -19.86
C VAL A 203 30.62 -7.84 -21.00
N GLY A 204 30.38 -8.46 -22.16
CA GLY A 204 29.73 -7.85 -23.32
C GLY A 204 28.22 -8.11 -23.40
N TYR A 205 27.61 -7.70 -24.51
CA TYR A 205 26.18 -7.85 -24.79
C TYR A 205 25.94 -8.36 -26.21
N ASP A 206 25.20 -9.46 -26.36
CA ASP A 206 24.69 -9.94 -27.65
C ASP A 206 23.25 -9.44 -27.83
N ILE A 207 23.08 -8.41 -28.68
CA ILE A 207 21.81 -7.71 -28.86
C ILE A 207 21.11 -8.19 -30.15
N LYS A 208 20.05 -8.96 -29.98
CA LYS A 208 19.17 -9.48 -31.04
C LYS A 208 17.77 -8.86 -30.91
N ILE A 209 17.73 -7.54 -31.04
CA ILE A 209 16.50 -6.74 -30.97
C ILE A 209 16.23 -6.09 -32.32
N ASP A 210 15.08 -6.42 -32.90
CA ASP A 210 14.55 -5.77 -34.10
C ASP A 210 13.97 -4.40 -33.77
N ASN A 211 13.76 -3.58 -34.80
CA ASN A 211 13.22 -2.23 -34.63
C ASN A 211 11.74 -2.27 -34.23
N THR A 212 11.47 -2.51 -32.95
CA THR A 212 10.15 -2.80 -32.40
C THR A 212 9.70 -1.66 -31.49
N GLU A 213 8.45 -1.23 -31.64
CA GLU A 213 7.81 -0.26 -30.75
C GLU A 213 6.97 -0.97 -29.70
N VAL A 214 6.96 -0.42 -28.48
CA VAL A 214 6.14 -0.90 -27.36
C VAL A 214 5.35 0.26 -26.77
N TYR A 215 4.11 -0.01 -26.38
CA TYR A 215 3.27 0.96 -25.68
C TYR A 215 3.54 0.90 -24.17
N THR A 216 4.22 1.91 -23.64
CA THR A 216 4.68 1.95 -22.24
C THR A 216 5.03 3.38 -21.84
N ASP A 217 5.39 3.61 -20.58
CA ASP A 217 6.14 4.80 -20.16
C ASP A 217 7.66 4.57 -20.32
N GLU A 218 8.35 5.42 -21.09
CA GLU A 218 9.79 5.27 -21.38
C GLU A 218 10.63 5.31 -20.09
N LYS A 219 10.35 6.23 -19.17
CA LYS A 219 11.16 6.47 -17.98
C LYS A 219 11.09 5.28 -17.03
N TRP A 220 9.87 4.81 -16.77
CA TRP A 220 9.64 3.68 -15.87
C TRP A 220 10.06 2.35 -16.49
N CYS A 221 9.83 2.14 -17.79
CA CYS A 221 10.34 0.96 -18.50
C CYS A 221 11.87 0.91 -18.48
N ARG A 222 12.56 2.04 -18.73
CA ARG A 222 14.02 2.12 -18.61
C ARG A 222 14.52 1.79 -17.21
N THR A 223 13.74 2.10 -16.18
CA THR A 223 14.07 1.71 -14.80
C THR A 223 14.00 0.19 -14.64
N ILE A 224 12.95 -0.48 -15.14
CA ILE A 224 12.88 -1.95 -15.15
C ILE A 224 14.11 -2.55 -15.86
N LEU A 225 14.42 -2.06 -17.07
CA LEU A 225 15.56 -2.53 -17.86
C LEU A 225 16.88 -2.34 -17.12
N ARG A 226 17.11 -1.17 -16.52
CA ARG A 226 18.30 -0.87 -15.72
C ARG A 226 18.51 -1.88 -14.61
N GLN A 227 17.45 -2.26 -13.91
CA GLN A 227 17.53 -3.19 -12.79
C GLN A 227 17.86 -4.60 -13.23
N ILE A 228 17.21 -5.07 -14.30
CA ILE A 228 17.44 -6.41 -14.82
C ILE A 228 18.84 -6.52 -15.41
N ILE A 229 19.27 -5.53 -16.20
CA ILE A 229 20.61 -5.47 -16.81
C ILE A 229 21.68 -5.34 -15.72
N SER A 230 21.48 -4.50 -14.71
CA SER A 230 22.43 -4.35 -13.59
C SER A 230 22.58 -5.65 -12.80
N ASN A 231 21.49 -6.38 -12.55
CA ASN A 231 21.55 -7.69 -11.92
C ASN A 231 22.32 -8.69 -12.80
N ALA A 232 22.01 -8.78 -14.09
CA ALA A 232 22.72 -9.63 -15.04
C ALA A 232 24.24 -9.32 -15.03
N LEU A 233 24.61 -8.04 -15.08
CA LEU A 233 26.01 -7.58 -15.07
C LEU A 233 26.70 -7.83 -13.73
N LYS A 234 25.96 -7.72 -12.62
CA LYS A 234 26.45 -7.99 -11.27
C LYS A 234 26.81 -9.47 -11.09
N TYR A 235 25.99 -10.38 -11.59
CA TYR A 235 26.13 -11.82 -11.35
C TYR A 235 26.86 -12.60 -12.45
N THR A 236 27.08 -11.99 -13.62
CA THR A 236 27.87 -12.58 -14.70
C THR A 236 29.36 -12.29 -14.54
N GLU A 237 30.18 -13.28 -14.90
CA GLU A 237 31.64 -13.18 -15.00
C GLU A 237 32.06 -13.76 -16.36
N ASN A 238 32.89 -13.01 -17.12
CA ASN A 238 33.54 -13.46 -18.37
C ASN A 238 32.62 -14.12 -19.43
N SER A 239 31.35 -13.71 -19.52
CA SER A 239 30.42 -14.13 -20.56
C SER A 239 29.54 -12.97 -20.97
N ASP A 240 29.09 -12.97 -22.22
CA ASP A 240 28.15 -11.96 -22.71
C ASP A 240 26.73 -12.21 -22.20
N ILE A 241 26.00 -11.11 -21.99
CA ILE A 241 24.57 -11.10 -21.67
C ILE A 241 23.80 -11.08 -22.99
N LEU A 242 22.89 -12.04 -23.18
CA LEU A 242 22.04 -12.12 -24.35
C LEU A 242 20.78 -11.30 -24.13
N ILE A 243 20.49 -10.37 -25.05
CA ILE A 243 19.25 -9.60 -25.03
C ILE A 243 18.55 -9.77 -26.37
N LYS A 244 17.34 -10.35 -26.36
CA LYS A 244 16.56 -10.60 -27.57
C LYS A 244 15.12 -10.15 -27.43
N SER A 245 14.55 -9.61 -28.49
CA SER A 245 13.11 -9.33 -28.58
C SER A 245 12.43 -10.26 -29.56
N GLY A 246 11.11 -10.29 -29.50
CA GLY A 246 10.28 -10.91 -30.52
C GLY A 246 8.82 -10.62 -30.26
N GLU A 247 7.96 -11.21 -31.07
CA GLU A 247 6.52 -11.07 -30.94
C GLU A 247 5.90 -12.45 -30.79
N GLN A 248 5.00 -12.62 -29.81
CA GLN A 248 4.28 -13.85 -29.59
C GLN A 248 2.84 -13.54 -29.19
N HIS A 249 1.87 -14.16 -29.87
CA HIS A 249 0.43 -13.92 -29.64
C HIS A 249 0.03 -12.44 -29.72
N GLY A 250 0.65 -11.68 -30.63
CA GLY A 250 0.41 -10.24 -30.79
C GLY A 250 0.93 -9.39 -29.63
N GLN A 251 1.83 -9.91 -28.79
CA GLN A 251 2.50 -9.15 -27.74
C GLN A 251 4.01 -9.15 -27.98
N THR A 252 4.62 -7.97 -27.88
CA THR A 252 6.08 -7.84 -27.88
C THR A 252 6.63 -8.41 -26.58
N TYR A 253 7.69 -9.20 -26.66
CA TYR A 253 8.45 -9.65 -25.51
C TYR A 253 9.92 -9.26 -25.60
N LEU A 254 10.57 -9.11 -24.44
CA LEU A 254 12.00 -8.94 -24.30
C LEU A 254 12.54 -10.02 -23.36
N VAL A 255 13.60 -10.70 -23.78
CA VAL A 255 14.34 -11.65 -22.96
C VAL A 255 15.72 -11.10 -22.68
N ILE A 256 16.09 -11.06 -21.41
CA ILE A 256 17.44 -10.76 -20.93
C ILE A 256 17.96 -12.03 -20.25
N GLU A 257 19.03 -12.59 -20.77
CA GLU A 257 19.60 -13.87 -20.34
C GLU A 257 21.07 -13.69 -19.99
N ASP A 258 21.40 -14.02 -18.75
CA ASP A 258 22.74 -13.97 -18.20
C ASP A 258 23.26 -15.38 -17.91
N LYS A 259 24.59 -15.55 -17.92
CA LYS A 259 25.27 -16.78 -17.54
C LYS A 259 25.93 -16.66 -16.18
N GLY A 260 25.28 -15.92 -15.27
CA GLY A 260 25.76 -15.75 -13.91
C GLY A 260 25.53 -16.99 -13.06
N ARG A 261 25.72 -16.85 -11.74
CA ARG A 261 25.54 -17.94 -10.78
C ARG A 261 24.14 -18.56 -10.70
N GLY A 262 23.14 -17.93 -11.32
CA GLY A 262 21.74 -18.32 -11.20
C GLY A 262 21.17 -18.20 -9.77
N ILE A 263 19.92 -18.63 -9.63
CA ILE A 263 19.09 -18.51 -8.43
C ILE A 263 18.66 -19.91 -8.01
N LYS A 264 18.78 -20.22 -6.71
CA LYS A 264 18.34 -21.51 -6.16
C LYS A 264 16.81 -21.60 -6.26
N ALA A 265 16.28 -22.78 -6.59
CA ALA A 265 14.84 -22.99 -6.75
C ALA A 265 14.00 -22.56 -5.53
N ARG A 266 14.54 -22.72 -4.32
CA ARG A 266 13.91 -22.29 -3.06
C ARG A 266 13.76 -20.76 -2.92
N ASP A 267 14.65 -20.01 -3.56
CA ASP A 267 14.71 -18.55 -3.45
C ASP A 267 13.88 -17.89 -4.56
N LEU A 268 13.66 -18.59 -5.69
CA LEU A 268 12.95 -18.11 -6.87
C LEU A 268 11.55 -17.50 -6.58
N PRO A 269 10.70 -18.07 -5.70
CA PRO A 269 9.40 -17.48 -5.38
C PRO A 269 9.50 -16.16 -4.61
N ARG A 270 10.64 -15.91 -3.96
CA ARG A 270 10.84 -14.82 -3.00
C ARG A 270 11.66 -13.66 -3.56
N ILE A 271 12.22 -13.79 -4.76
CA ILE A 271 13.12 -12.78 -5.35
C ILE A 271 12.49 -11.40 -5.54
N PHE A 272 11.16 -11.34 -5.58
CA PHE A 272 10.39 -10.10 -5.69
C PHE A 272 9.90 -9.56 -4.34
N GLU A 273 10.18 -10.24 -3.23
CA GLU A 273 9.85 -9.75 -1.89
C GLU A 273 10.72 -8.54 -1.54
N ARG A 274 10.11 -7.56 -0.87
CA ARG A 274 10.80 -6.33 -0.46
C ARG A 274 11.97 -6.65 0.48
N GLY A 275 13.18 -6.27 0.08
CA GLY A 275 14.39 -6.45 0.88
C GLY A 275 14.98 -7.86 0.84
N PHE A 276 14.48 -8.74 -0.02
CA PHE A 276 15.00 -10.10 -0.13
C PHE A 276 16.40 -10.13 -0.76
N THR A 277 17.31 -10.84 -0.12
CA THR A 277 18.67 -11.10 -0.64
C THR A 277 19.02 -12.57 -0.42
N SER A 278 19.54 -13.22 -1.46
CA SER A 278 20.04 -14.60 -1.37
C SER A 278 21.43 -14.58 -0.74
N THR A 279 21.51 -14.52 0.58
CA THR A 279 22.72 -14.42 1.42
C THR A 279 23.61 -15.67 1.36
N THR A 280 24.33 -15.90 0.25
CA THR A 280 25.29 -17.04 0.18
C THR A 280 26.76 -16.61 0.27
N ASN A 281 27.13 -15.36 -0.07
CA ASN A 281 28.54 -14.92 -0.02
C ASN A 281 28.73 -13.61 0.74
N GLN A 282 29.72 -13.55 1.65
CA GLN A 282 30.08 -12.33 2.42
C GLN A 282 30.52 -11.14 1.53
N ARG A 283 30.95 -11.40 0.29
CA ARG A 283 31.24 -10.36 -0.72
C ARG A 283 29.98 -9.76 -1.39
N GLU A 284 28.81 -10.38 -1.20
CA GLU A 284 27.52 -9.94 -1.77
C GLU A 284 26.69 -9.05 -0.82
N SER A 285 27.24 -8.65 0.35
CA SER A 285 26.57 -7.90 1.43
C SER A 285 26.07 -6.49 1.06
N THR A 286 26.25 -6.07 -0.20
CA THR A 286 25.85 -4.76 -0.73
C THR A 286 24.51 -4.78 -1.47
N ALA A 287 23.84 -5.93 -1.56
CA ALA A 287 22.51 -6.02 -2.14
C ALA A 287 21.46 -5.50 -1.16
N THR A 288 20.68 -4.50 -1.54
CA THR A 288 19.56 -3.97 -0.73
C THR A 288 18.30 -4.84 -0.79
N GLY A 289 18.24 -5.78 -1.74
CA GLY A 289 17.05 -6.59 -2.01
C GLY A 289 15.86 -5.80 -2.55
N MET A 290 16.06 -4.55 -2.96
CA MET A 290 14.98 -3.70 -3.47
C MET A 290 14.85 -3.75 -5.00
N GLY A 291 15.88 -4.17 -5.72
CA GLY A 291 15.94 -4.05 -7.19
C GLY A 291 14.82 -4.79 -7.92
N LEU A 292 14.63 -6.08 -7.64
CA LEU A 292 13.57 -6.88 -8.25
C LEU A 292 12.18 -6.53 -7.70
N TYR A 293 12.07 -6.18 -6.43
CA TYR A 293 10.82 -5.63 -5.88
C TYR A 293 10.34 -4.40 -6.67
N LEU A 294 11.24 -3.46 -6.97
CA LEU A 294 10.96 -2.29 -7.83
C LEU A 294 10.50 -2.72 -9.23
N VAL A 295 11.17 -3.71 -9.83
CA VAL A 295 10.76 -4.25 -11.14
C VAL A 295 9.32 -4.74 -11.11
N LYS A 296 8.92 -5.48 -10.06
CA LYS A 296 7.56 -5.98 -9.91
C LYS A 296 6.54 -4.85 -9.80
N GLU A 297 6.75 -3.90 -8.89
CA GLU A 297 5.80 -2.79 -8.67
C GLU A 297 5.64 -1.90 -9.92
N ILE A 298 6.74 -1.58 -10.61
CA ILE A 298 6.69 -0.78 -11.84
C ILE A 298 6.01 -1.57 -12.96
N ALA A 299 6.37 -2.85 -13.12
CA ALA A 299 5.81 -3.69 -14.18
C ALA A 299 4.30 -3.93 -14.00
N GLU A 300 3.84 -4.10 -12.76
CA GLU A 300 2.41 -4.13 -12.43
C GLU A 300 1.71 -2.82 -12.84
N GLY A 301 2.30 -1.67 -12.53
CA GLY A 301 1.77 -0.36 -12.94
C GLY A 301 1.73 -0.13 -14.45
N LEU A 302 2.70 -0.69 -15.19
CA LEU A 302 2.78 -0.62 -16.65
C LEU A 302 2.06 -1.78 -17.37
N SER A 303 1.42 -2.70 -16.63
CA SER A 303 0.85 -3.93 -17.17
C SER A 303 1.83 -4.81 -17.97
N ILE A 304 3.12 -4.74 -17.64
CA ILE A 304 4.18 -5.58 -18.20
C ILE A 304 4.27 -6.85 -17.35
N LYS A 305 4.18 -8.04 -17.96
CA LYS A 305 4.38 -9.29 -17.22
C LYS A 305 5.88 -9.60 -17.11
N VAL A 306 6.33 -9.94 -15.91
CA VAL A 306 7.74 -10.29 -15.63
C VAL A 306 7.82 -11.74 -15.18
N ASN A 307 8.47 -12.58 -15.97
CA ASN A 307 8.71 -13.99 -15.65
C ASN A 307 10.21 -14.25 -15.52
N VAL A 308 10.63 -14.96 -14.48
CA VAL A 308 12.03 -15.32 -14.25
C VAL A 308 12.18 -16.83 -14.26
N LYS A 309 13.10 -17.33 -15.07
CA LYS A 309 13.56 -18.73 -15.06
C LYS A 309 15.04 -18.73 -14.74
N SER A 310 15.48 -19.54 -13.80
CA SER A 310 16.89 -19.62 -13.44
C SER A 310 17.24 -21.03 -12.99
N THR A 311 18.43 -21.47 -13.38
CA THR A 311 19.05 -22.69 -12.87
C THR A 311 20.32 -22.28 -12.13
N TYR A 312 20.48 -22.75 -10.90
CA TYR A 312 21.66 -22.46 -10.11
C TYR A 312 22.91 -23.03 -10.79
N GLY A 313 23.92 -22.19 -11.02
CA GLY A 313 25.15 -22.52 -11.74
C GLY A 313 25.11 -22.33 -13.25
N GLU A 314 23.94 -22.14 -13.88
CA GLU A 314 23.83 -21.98 -15.34
C GLU A 314 23.51 -20.55 -15.77
N GLY A 315 22.68 -19.83 -15.00
CA GLY A 315 22.30 -18.46 -15.32
C GLY A 315 20.86 -18.10 -14.97
N THR A 316 20.45 -16.90 -15.38
CA THR A 316 19.09 -16.39 -15.20
C THR A 316 18.54 -15.84 -16.50
N LYS A 317 17.29 -16.17 -16.79
CA LYS A 317 16.51 -15.66 -17.91
C LYS A 317 15.32 -14.87 -17.37
N VAL A 318 15.29 -13.58 -17.66
CA VAL A 318 14.16 -12.69 -17.36
C VAL A 318 13.41 -12.40 -18.65
N LEU A 319 12.10 -12.64 -18.64
CA LEU A 319 11.17 -12.41 -19.74
C LEU A 319 10.22 -11.27 -19.34
N LEU A 320 10.22 -10.20 -20.13
CA LEU A 320 9.25 -9.12 -20.07
C LEU A 320 8.26 -9.29 -21.22
N ILE A 321 6.96 -9.21 -20.94
CA ILE A 321 5.91 -9.26 -21.96
C ILE A 321 5.14 -7.95 -21.88
N PHE A 322 5.18 -7.18 -22.96
CA PHE A 322 4.54 -5.88 -23.03
C PHE A 322 3.03 -6.03 -23.31
N PRO A 323 2.19 -5.16 -22.72
CA PRO A 323 0.77 -5.16 -22.98
C PRO A 323 0.45 -4.84 -24.44
N ASN A 324 -0.69 -5.33 -24.90
CA ASN A 324 -1.17 -5.02 -26.25
C ASN A 324 -1.69 -3.57 -26.28
N PRO A 325 -1.47 -2.77 -27.34
CA PRO A 325 -1.95 -1.39 -27.41
C PRO A 325 -3.45 -1.26 -27.14
N ASN A 326 -4.24 -2.24 -27.63
CA ASN A 326 -5.70 -2.29 -27.46
C ASN A 326 -6.18 -2.53 -26.01
N MET A 327 -5.30 -2.91 -25.07
CA MET A 327 -5.70 -3.08 -23.66
C MET A 327 -5.87 -1.74 -22.92
N PHE A 328 -5.19 -0.67 -23.32
CA PHE A 328 -5.29 0.62 -22.64
C PHE A 328 -6.38 1.52 -23.20
N THR A 329 -6.74 1.39 -24.48
CA THR A 329 -7.83 2.15 -25.12
C THR A 329 -9.20 1.89 -24.46
N THR A 330 -9.37 0.74 -23.79
CA THR A 330 -10.61 0.41 -23.09
C THR A 330 -10.75 1.15 -21.74
N ILE A 331 -9.65 1.68 -21.17
CA ILE A 331 -9.66 2.35 -19.87
C ILE A 331 -9.91 3.86 -20.01
N GLU A 332 -9.46 4.49 -21.10
CA GLU A 332 -9.73 5.92 -21.37
C GLU A 332 -11.17 6.19 -21.83
N LEU A 333 -11.86 5.21 -22.42
CA LEU A 333 -13.29 5.35 -22.80
C LEU A 333 -14.27 5.06 -21.65
N ALA A 334 -13.77 4.70 -20.46
CA ALA A 334 -14.57 4.35 -19.28
C ALA A 334 -14.41 5.34 -18.11
N LYS A 335 -13.70 6.46 -18.31
CA LYS A 335 -13.72 7.65 -17.44
C LYS A 335 -14.47 8.77 -18.14
#